data_AF-A0A9X0X6L3-F1
#
_entry.id   AF-A0A9X0X6L3-F1
#
_cell.length_a   1.000
_cell.length_b   1.000
_cell.length_c   1.000
_cell.angle_alpha   90.00
_cell.angle_beta   90.00
_cell.angle_gamma   90.00
#
_symmetry.space_group_name_H-M   'P 1'
#
loop_
_entity.id
_entity.type
_entity.pdbx_description
1 polymer ?
#
loop_
_entity_poly.entity_id
_entity_poly.type
_entity_poly.pdbx_seq_one_letter_code
_entity_poly.pdbx_strand_id
1 'polypeptide(L)'
;MTESAYNPSMSIQVAYLKEALELHVLEVSDIVRWADEEINGQASPPYELIELALMGKSNRFDTASQLLRVVTPSMSSAEILPYVLAAAHKKLLDAPDFGKVLAEGMYRSWIKANCNFPDALSPCGYFDDAYSLAESGTFGTIDQINRELLEFTAGFLSWIWPARVAVR
;
A
#
# COMPACT_ATOMS: atom_id res chain seq x y z
N MET A 1 5.76 17.47 27.41
CA MET A 1 4.52 17.51 26.60
C MET A 1 4.56 16.30 25.69
N THR A 2 3.76 15.29 25.98
CA THR A 2 3.65 14.09 25.14
C THR A 2 2.93 14.48 23.85
N GLU A 3 3.62 14.42 22.70
CA GLU A 3 2.97 14.44 21.39
C GLU A 3 1.91 13.35 21.40
N SER A 4 0.63 13.75 21.39
CA SER A 4 -0.45 12.84 21.09
C SER A 4 -0.18 12.32 19.68
N ALA A 5 0.26 11.06 19.56
CA ALA A 5 0.40 10.40 18.27
C ALA A 5 -0.90 10.62 17.50
N TYR A 6 -0.83 11.36 16.40
CA TYR A 6 -1.99 11.64 15.56
C TYR A 6 -2.55 10.30 15.08
N ASN A 7 -3.78 9.97 15.47
CA ASN A 7 -4.46 8.78 14.98
C ASN A 7 -5.33 9.21 13.77
N PRO A 8 -5.04 8.75 12.54
CA PRO A 8 -5.86 9.09 11.39
C PRO A 8 -7.30 8.63 11.60
N SER A 9 -8.25 9.33 10.98
CA SER A 9 -9.62 8.84 10.91
C SER A 9 -9.66 7.48 10.21
N MET A 10 -10.67 6.65 10.53
CA MET A 10 -10.86 5.35 9.88
C MET A 10 -10.92 5.47 8.35
N SER A 11 -11.48 6.56 7.82
CA SER A 11 -11.51 6.85 6.38
C SER A 11 -10.12 7.00 5.76
N ILE A 12 -9.16 7.59 6.48
CA ILE A 12 -7.76 7.72 6.04
C ILE A 12 -7.04 6.36 6.20
N GLN A 13 -7.30 5.65 7.30
CA GLN A 13 -6.73 4.32 7.52
C GLN A 13 -7.14 3.33 6.42
N VAL A 14 -8.43 3.28 6.07
CA VAL A 14 -8.93 2.44 4.96
C VAL A 14 -8.28 2.80 3.63
N ALA A 15 -8.05 4.10 3.35
CA ALA A 15 -7.32 4.51 2.15
C ALA A 15 -5.92 3.90 2.09
N TYR A 16 -5.16 3.99 3.19
CA TYR A 16 -3.81 3.44 3.29
C TYR A 16 -3.80 1.92 3.20
N LEU A 17 -4.64 1.25 3.99
CA LEU A 17 -4.72 -0.20 4.05
C LEU A 17 -5.07 -0.81 2.70
N LYS A 18 -6.02 -0.19 1.98
CA LYS A 18 -6.38 -0.61 0.63
C LYS A 18 -5.19 -0.50 -0.32
N GLU A 19 -4.58 0.68 -0.44
CA GLU A 19 -3.47 0.87 -1.38
C GLU A 19 -2.26 0.00 -1.00
N ALA A 20 -1.93 -0.11 0.28
CA ALA A 20 -0.82 -0.93 0.75
C ALA A 20 -1.07 -2.43 0.52
N LEU A 21 -2.31 -2.92 0.63
CA LEU A 21 -2.68 -4.29 0.28
C LEU A 21 -2.61 -4.53 -1.24
N GLU A 22 -3.10 -3.58 -2.03
CA GLU A 22 -3.06 -3.67 -3.50
C GLU A 22 -1.62 -3.61 -4.06
N LEU A 23 -0.72 -2.88 -3.40
CA LEU A 23 0.71 -2.82 -3.73
C LEU A 23 1.54 -3.93 -3.05
N HIS A 24 0.89 -4.89 -2.39
CA HIS A 24 1.55 -6.00 -1.70
C HIS A 24 2.53 -5.56 -0.59
N VAL A 25 2.42 -4.34 -0.10
CA VAL A 25 3.16 -3.88 1.08
C VAL A 25 2.63 -4.58 2.33
N LEU A 26 1.30 -4.68 2.43
CA LEU A 26 0.59 -5.42 3.47
C LEU A 26 0.01 -6.73 2.92
N GLU A 27 -0.22 -7.66 3.84
CA GLU A 27 -0.94 -8.90 3.60
C GLU A 27 -2.36 -8.84 4.22
N VAL A 28 -3.23 -9.78 3.83
CA VAL A 28 -4.59 -9.88 4.39
C VAL A 28 -4.58 -10.02 5.91
N SER A 29 -3.58 -10.71 6.48
CA SER A 29 -3.42 -10.84 7.93
C SER A 29 -3.21 -9.50 8.64
N ASP A 30 -2.58 -8.53 7.99
CA ASP A 30 -2.41 -7.18 8.56
C ASP A 30 -3.75 -6.45 8.64
N ILE A 31 -4.62 -6.65 7.64
CA ILE A 31 -5.97 -6.08 7.61
C ILE A 31 -6.87 -6.71 8.67
N VAL A 32 -6.80 -8.03 8.82
CA VAL A 32 -7.54 -8.77 9.86
C VAL A 32 -7.14 -8.26 11.24
N ARG A 33 -5.83 -8.15 11.51
CA ARG A 33 -5.33 -7.62 12.78
C ARG A 33 -5.81 -6.19 13.04
N TRP A 34 -5.77 -5.33 12.03
CA TRP A 34 -6.30 -3.97 12.15
C TRP A 34 -7.80 -3.97 12.48
N ALA A 35 -8.59 -4.83 11.83
CA ALA A 35 -10.02 -4.95 12.11
C ALA A 35 -10.29 -5.42 13.55
N ASP A 36 -9.54 -6.42 14.03
CA ASP A 36 -9.61 -6.89 15.42
C ASP A 36 -9.30 -5.77 16.44
N GLU A 37 -8.26 -4.96 16.18
CA GLU A 37 -7.89 -3.83 17.03
C GLU A 37 -8.99 -2.76 17.07
N GLU A 38 -9.60 -2.42 15.93
CA GLU A 38 -10.69 -1.44 15.85
C GLU A 38 -11.99 -1.97 16.47
N ILE A 39 -12.27 -3.27 16.38
CA ILE A 39 -13.40 -3.93 17.05
C ILE A 39 -13.26 -3.85 18.58
N ASN A 40 -12.08 -4.18 19.10
CA ASN A 40 -11.82 -4.16 20.55
C ASN A 40 -12.02 -2.77 21.17
N GLY A 41 -11.88 -1.71 20.38
CA GLY A 41 -12.12 -0.33 20.79
C GLY A 41 -13.60 0.11 20.79
N GLN A 42 -14.53 -0.73 20.32
CA GLN A 42 -15.92 -0.35 20.06
C GLN A 42 -16.92 -1.26 20.81
N ALA A 43 -17.89 -0.65 21.49
CA ALA A 43 -18.95 -1.40 22.16
C ALA A 43 -19.93 -2.07 21.18
N SER A 44 -20.06 -1.54 19.97
CA SER A 44 -20.93 -2.04 18.92
C SER A 44 -20.28 -1.80 17.55
N PRO A 45 -19.29 -2.63 17.16
CA PRO A 45 -18.59 -2.46 15.89
C PRO A 45 -19.53 -2.67 14.68
N PRO A 46 -19.31 -1.98 13.56
CA PRO A 46 -20.08 -2.18 12.33
C PRO A 46 -19.85 -3.58 11.77
N TYR A 47 -20.89 -4.15 11.15
CA TYR A 47 -20.87 -5.52 10.66
C TYR A 47 -19.77 -5.73 9.60
N GLU A 48 -19.53 -4.75 8.74
CA GLU A 48 -18.50 -4.77 7.71
C GLU A 48 -17.08 -4.93 8.28
N LEU A 49 -16.85 -4.37 9.48
CA LEU A 49 -15.57 -4.49 10.19
C LEU A 49 -15.43 -5.88 10.83
N ILE A 50 -16.51 -6.46 11.35
CA ILE A 50 -16.55 -7.86 11.82
C ILE A 50 -16.26 -8.81 10.65
N GLU A 51 -16.87 -8.59 9.49
CA GLU A 51 -16.58 -9.39 8.29
C GLU A 51 -15.08 -9.35 7.96
N LEU A 52 -14.43 -8.18 7.96
CA LEU A 52 -12.97 -8.08 7.73
C LEU A 52 -12.15 -8.93 8.70
N ALA A 53 -12.49 -8.91 9.99
CA ALA A 53 -11.78 -9.72 11.00
C ALA A 53 -11.89 -11.24 10.72
N LEU A 54 -12.91 -11.67 9.97
CA LEU A 54 -13.13 -13.07 9.62
C LEU A 54 -12.52 -13.47 8.25
N MET A 55 -11.94 -12.52 7.51
CA MET A 55 -11.42 -12.73 6.14
C MET A 55 -10.01 -13.34 6.07
N GLY A 56 -9.49 -13.97 7.12
CA GLY A 56 -8.11 -14.49 7.16
C GLY A 56 -7.71 -15.49 6.07
N LYS A 57 -8.67 -16.04 5.30
CA LYS A 57 -8.43 -16.92 4.13
C LYS A 57 -8.86 -16.31 2.79
N SER A 58 -9.35 -15.08 2.79
CA SER A 58 -9.81 -14.38 1.59
C SER A 58 -8.62 -13.88 0.76
N ASN A 59 -8.87 -13.58 -0.52
CA ASN A 59 -7.85 -12.96 -1.36
C ASN A 59 -7.80 -11.43 -1.16
N ARG A 60 -6.75 -10.81 -1.68
CA ARG A 60 -6.50 -9.36 -1.59
C ARG A 60 -7.60 -8.50 -2.20
N PHE A 61 -8.21 -8.93 -3.30
CA PHE A 61 -9.22 -8.15 -4.02
C PHE A 61 -10.54 -8.11 -3.26
N ASP A 62 -10.97 -9.25 -2.72
CA ASP A 62 -12.16 -9.32 -1.87
C ASP A 62 -11.95 -8.51 -0.60
N THR A 63 -10.76 -8.62 0.02
CA THR A 63 -10.41 -7.87 1.24
C THR A 63 -10.36 -6.36 0.98
N ALA A 64 -9.77 -5.91 -0.14
CA ALA A 64 -9.77 -4.51 -0.55
C ALA A 64 -11.18 -3.99 -0.84
N SER A 65 -12.03 -4.81 -1.43
CA SER A 65 -13.44 -4.45 -1.68
C SER A 65 -14.22 -4.34 -0.37
N GLN A 66 -13.97 -5.23 0.59
CA GLN A 66 -14.59 -5.17 1.91
C GLN A 66 -14.13 -3.94 2.71
N LEU A 67 -12.85 -3.57 2.63
CA LEU A 67 -12.32 -2.33 3.24
C LEU A 67 -13.14 -1.10 2.82
N LEU A 68 -13.52 -1.02 1.54
CA LEU A 68 -14.36 0.07 1.02
C LEU A 68 -15.80 0.06 1.54
N ARG A 69 -16.29 -1.08 2.04
CA ARG A 69 -17.63 -1.19 2.65
C ARG A 69 -17.66 -0.69 4.09
N VAL A 70 -16.52 -0.76 4.80
CA VAL A 70 -16.42 -0.25 6.19
C VAL A 70 -16.64 1.26 6.23
N VAL A 71 -15.93 2.00 5.39
CA VAL A 71 -16.07 3.45 5.27
C VAL A 71 -15.52 3.93 3.93
N THR A 72 -16.14 4.95 3.36
CA THR A 72 -15.62 5.62 2.16
C THR A 72 -14.27 6.29 2.47
N PRO A 73 -13.20 5.99 1.71
CA PRO A 73 -11.92 6.66 1.84
C PRO A 73 -12.05 8.17 1.65
N SER A 74 -11.40 8.95 2.52
CA SER A 74 -11.39 10.42 2.42
C SER A 74 -10.18 10.98 1.66
N MET A 75 -9.20 10.12 1.34
CA MET A 75 -8.02 10.46 0.54
C MET A 75 -8.02 9.60 -0.71
N SER A 76 -7.62 10.19 -1.83
CA SER A 76 -7.40 9.50 -3.10
C SER A 76 -6.13 8.64 -3.05
N SER A 77 -6.01 7.71 -4.00
CA SER A 77 -4.81 6.89 -4.17
C SER A 77 -3.55 7.75 -4.33
N ALA A 78 -3.61 8.85 -5.08
CA ALA A 78 -2.48 9.75 -5.29
C ALA A 78 -2.03 10.47 -4.00
N GLU A 79 -2.96 10.78 -3.10
CA GLU A 79 -2.63 11.43 -1.81
C GLU A 79 -2.04 10.44 -0.80
N ILE A 80 -2.42 9.17 -0.86
CA ILE A 80 -1.99 8.15 0.11
C ILE A 80 -0.75 7.36 -0.34
N LEU A 81 -0.52 7.24 -1.65
CA LEU A 81 0.61 6.52 -2.25
C LEU A 81 1.97 6.91 -1.67
N PRO A 82 2.30 8.20 -1.40
CA PRO A 82 3.56 8.56 -0.77
C PRO A 82 3.86 7.81 0.54
N TYR A 83 2.85 7.63 1.39
CA TYR A 83 2.99 6.88 2.64
C TYR A 83 3.21 5.38 2.39
N VAL A 84 2.51 4.83 1.40
CA VAL A 84 2.64 3.41 1.02
C VAL A 84 4.01 3.15 0.40
N LEU A 85 4.51 4.03 -0.46
CA LEU A 85 5.84 3.93 -1.07
C LEU A 85 6.96 4.08 -0.04
N ALA A 86 6.79 4.92 0.99
CA ALA A 86 7.71 4.99 2.11
C ALA A 86 7.79 3.67 2.90
N ALA A 87 6.66 2.97 3.07
CA ALA A 87 6.62 1.64 3.68
C ALA A 87 7.20 0.57 2.73
N ALA A 88 6.91 0.66 1.43
CA ALA A 88 7.44 -0.23 0.40
C ALA A 88 8.97 -0.16 0.33
N HIS A 89 9.56 1.03 0.47
CA HIS A 89 11.02 1.21 0.51
C HIS A 89 11.67 0.32 1.57
N LYS A 90 11.10 0.30 2.78
CA LYS A 90 11.62 -0.54 3.88
C LYS A 90 11.54 -2.02 3.52
N LYS A 91 10.42 -2.46 2.97
CA LYS A 91 10.22 -3.86 2.53
C LYS A 91 11.19 -4.25 1.40
N LEU A 92 11.50 -3.34 0.47
CA LEU A 92 12.46 -3.58 -0.61
C LEU A 92 13.89 -3.80 -0.10
N LEU A 93 14.29 -3.13 0.98
CA LEU A 93 15.62 -3.34 1.59
C LEU A 93 15.77 -4.77 2.13
N ASP A 94 14.69 -5.33 2.68
CA ASP A 94 14.70 -6.67 3.29
C ASP A 94 14.38 -7.80 2.29
N ALA A 95 13.63 -7.49 1.22
CA ALA A 95 13.18 -8.46 0.22
C ALA A 95 13.24 -7.88 -1.20
N PRO A 96 14.40 -7.88 -1.87
CA PRO A 96 14.55 -7.30 -3.22
C PRO A 96 13.61 -7.92 -4.28
N ASP A 97 13.28 -9.20 -4.16
CA ASP A 97 12.35 -9.90 -5.07
C ASP A 97 10.92 -9.32 -5.03
N PHE A 98 10.58 -8.54 -4.00
CA PHE A 98 9.34 -7.77 -3.92
C PHE A 98 9.25 -6.69 -5.02
N GLY A 99 10.37 -6.25 -5.58
CA GLY A 99 10.44 -5.13 -6.52
C GLY A 99 9.51 -5.26 -7.73
N LYS A 100 9.48 -6.44 -8.36
CA LYS A 100 8.59 -6.69 -9.51
C LYS A 100 7.12 -6.66 -9.10
N VAL A 101 6.77 -7.30 -7.99
CA VAL A 101 5.40 -7.34 -7.47
C VAL A 101 4.90 -5.94 -7.12
N LEU A 102 5.76 -5.11 -6.52
CA LEU A 102 5.47 -3.71 -6.25
C LEU A 102 5.23 -2.93 -7.54
N ALA A 103 6.07 -3.12 -8.56
CA ALA A 103 5.94 -2.45 -9.85
C ALA A 103 4.61 -2.76 -10.54
N GLU A 104 4.20 -4.03 -10.57
CA GLU A 104 2.89 -4.46 -11.08
C GLU A 104 1.74 -3.77 -10.31
N GLY A 105 1.85 -3.69 -8.98
CA GLY A 105 0.88 -3.00 -8.12
C GLY A 105 0.78 -1.50 -8.40
N MET A 106 1.93 -0.82 -8.53
CA MET A 106 2.02 0.60 -8.87
C MET A 106 1.41 0.89 -10.24
N TYR A 107 1.70 0.07 -11.24
CA TYR A 107 1.13 0.22 -12.58
C TYR A 107 -0.40 0.09 -12.56
N ARG A 108 -0.95 -0.90 -11.84
CA ARG A 108 -2.40 -1.05 -11.67
C ARG A 108 -3.03 0.16 -10.99
N SER A 109 -2.39 0.71 -9.96
CA SER A 109 -2.88 1.93 -9.27
C SER A 109 -2.87 3.14 -10.22
N TRP A 110 -1.80 3.29 -11.02
CA TRP A 110 -1.68 4.33 -12.04
C TRP A 110 -2.77 4.23 -13.12
N ILE A 111 -3.07 3.03 -13.63
CA ILE A 111 -4.16 2.78 -14.58
C ILE A 111 -5.53 3.11 -13.96
N LYS A 112 -5.79 2.68 -12.72
CA LYS A 112 -7.06 3.01 -12.01
C LYS A 112 -7.27 4.52 -11.85
N ALA A 113 -6.19 5.29 -11.77
CA ALA A 113 -6.21 6.73 -11.73
C ALA A 113 -6.28 7.39 -13.13
N ASN A 114 -6.61 6.64 -14.18
CA ASN A 114 -6.61 7.09 -15.58
C ASN A 114 -5.29 7.75 -16.00
N CYS A 115 -4.17 7.19 -15.52
CA CYS A 115 -2.82 7.70 -15.77
C CYS A 115 -2.58 9.14 -15.26
N ASN A 116 -3.45 9.66 -14.40
CA ASN A 116 -3.43 11.05 -13.94
C ASN A 116 -2.83 11.19 -12.54
N PHE A 117 -1.61 10.67 -12.38
CA PHE A 117 -0.83 10.90 -11.16
C PHE A 117 -0.04 12.21 -11.25
N PRO A 118 0.22 12.88 -10.11
CA PRO A 118 1.18 13.96 -10.04
C PRO A 118 2.55 13.54 -10.58
N ASP A 119 3.34 14.48 -11.10
CA ASP A 119 4.66 14.21 -11.71
C ASP A 119 5.57 13.34 -10.83
N ALA A 120 5.57 13.59 -9.52
CA ALA A 120 6.36 12.82 -8.55
C ALA A 120 5.98 11.32 -8.50
N LEU A 121 4.75 10.97 -8.87
CA LEU A 121 4.23 9.59 -8.93
C LEU A 121 4.15 9.06 -10.37
N SER A 122 4.49 9.86 -11.39
CA SER A 122 4.51 9.41 -12.78
C SER A 122 5.39 8.17 -13.04
N PRO A 123 6.52 7.94 -12.32
CA PRO A 123 7.30 6.71 -12.49
C PRO A 123 6.56 5.42 -12.10
N CYS A 124 5.42 5.49 -11.39
CA CYS A 124 4.58 4.32 -11.11
C CYS A 124 4.12 3.60 -12.40
N GLY A 125 3.99 4.31 -13.52
CA GLY A 125 3.65 3.73 -14.82
C GLY A 125 4.83 3.10 -15.57
N TYR A 126 6.06 3.31 -15.11
CA TYR A 126 7.30 2.92 -15.81
C TYR A 126 7.81 1.54 -15.39
N PHE A 127 7.84 1.27 -14.08
CA PHE A 127 8.63 0.14 -13.56
C PHE A 127 8.18 -1.24 -14.05
N ASP A 128 6.87 -1.47 -14.23
CA ASP A 128 6.34 -2.75 -14.71
C ASP A 128 6.89 -3.14 -16.10
N ASP A 129 6.89 -2.17 -17.03
CA ASP A 129 7.48 -2.32 -18.35
C ASP A 129 9.00 -2.46 -18.27
N ALA A 130 9.66 -1.66 -17.41
CA ALA A 130 11.10 -1.71 -17.21
C ALA A 130 11.58 -3.11 -16.73
N TYR A 131 10.86 -3.74 -15.81
CA TYR A 131 11.13 -5.12 -15.41
C TYR A 131 10.95 -6.09 -16.58
N SER A 132 9.86 -5.97 -17.33
CA SER A 132 9.57 -6.83 -18.49
C SER A 132 10.67 -6.73 -19.58
N LEU A 133 11.17 -5.53 -19.84
CA LEU A 133 12.26 -5.28 -20.78
C LEU A 133 13.60 -5.81 -20.28
N ALA A 134 13.88 -5.70 -18.98
CA ALA A 134 15.08 -6.24 -18.37
C ALA A 134 15.08 -7.78 -18.36
N GLU A 135 13.95 -8.43 -18.04
CA GLU A 135 13.81 -9.89 -18.06
C GLU A 135 14.00 -10.48 -19.46
N SER A 136 13.50 -9.78 -20.49
CA SER A 136 13.68 -10.20 -21.88
C SER A 136 15.08 -9.93 -22.44
N GLY A 137 15.95 -9.25 -21.68
CA GLY A 137 17.27 -8.83 -22.15
C GLY A 137 17.25 -7.72 -23.19
N THR A 138 16.12 -7.00 -23.33
CA THR A 138 15.92 -5.95 -24.33
C THR A 138 16.53 -4.62 -23.87
N PHE A 139 16.29 -4.22 -22.62
CA PHE A 139 16.78 -2.95 -22.07
C PHE A 139 17.01 -3.04 -20.56
N GLY A 140 18.17 -2.55 -20.09
CA GLY A 140 18.53 -2.57 -18.67
C GLY A 140 18.83 -3.97 -18.12
N THR A 141 19.01 -4.05 -16.81
CA THR A 141 19.12 -5.31 -16.07
C THR A 141 18.22 -5.28 -14.83
N ILE A 142 17.84 -6.44 -14.31
CA ILE A 142 17.03 -6.53 -13.08
C ILE A 142 17.68 -5.75 -11.93
N ASP A 143 18.99 -5.88 -11.76
CA ASP A 143 19.73 -5.14 -10.72
C ASP A 143 19.66 -3.63 -10.91
N GLN A 144 19.67 -3.16 -12.16
CA GLN A 144 19.49 -1.74 -12.46
C GLN A 144 18.09 -1.27 -12.07
N ILE A 145 17.05 -1.98 -12.51
CA ILE A 145 15.66 -1.61 -12.22
C ILE A 145 15.37 -1.67 -10.71
N ASN A 146 15.92 -2.66 -10.00
CA ASN A 146 15.83 -2.74 -8.54
C ASN A 146 16.43 -1.50 -7.86
N ARG A 147 17.59 -1.02 -8.31
CA ARG A 147 18.22 0.21 -7.76
C ARG A 147 17.37 1.44 -8.04
N GLU A 148 16.90 1.61 -9.28
CA GLU A 148 16.04 2.75 -9.66
C GLU A 148 14.74 2.77 -8.86
N LEU A 149 14.12 1.60 -8.63
CA LEU A 149 12.93 1.47 -7.79
C LEU A 149 13.21 1.82 -6.33
N LEU A 150 14.37 1.42 -5.81
CA LEU A 150 14.79 1.76 -4.45
C LEU A 150 15.02 3.26 -4.30
N GLU A 151 15.68 3.90 -5.27
CA GLU A 151 15.89 5.36 -5.30
C GLU A 151 14.57 6.12 -5.41
N PHE A 152 13.65 5.66 -6.27
CA PHE A 152 12.32 6.23 -6.42
C PHE A 152 11.54 6.20 -5.10
N THR A 153 11.46 5.03 -4.46
CA THR A 153 10.75 4.87 -3.18
C THR A 153 11.43 5.62 -2.03
N ALA A 154 12.75 5.80 -2.07
CA ALA A 154 13.50 6.60 -1.09
C ALA A 154 13.04 8.08 -1.08
N GLY A 155 12.60 8.61 -2.22
CA GLY A 155 12.07 9.96 -2.35
C GLY A 155 10.85 10.26 -1.47
N PHE A 156 10.19 9.22 -0.93
CA PHE A 156 9.01 9.35 -0.09
C PHE A 156 9.28 9.09 1.40
N LEU A 157 10.51 8.87 1.84
CA LEU A 157 10.81 8.49 3.23
C LEU A 157 10.38 9.51 4.30
N SER A 158 10.20 10.79 3.94
CA SER A 158 9.66 11.80 4.86
C SER A 158 8.16 11.66 5.13
N TRP A 159 7.44 10.83 4.36
CA TRP A 159 6.02 10.58 4.50
C TRP A 159 5.78 9.47 5.53
N ILE A 160 5.63 9.87 6.78
CA ILE A 160 5.52 8.94 7.91
C ILE A 160 4.06 8.55 8.10
N TRP A 161 3.76 7.25 7.98
CA TRP A 161 2.46 6.73 8.38
C TRP A 161 2.37 6.72 9.92
N PRO A 162 1.39 7.40 10.52
CA PRO A 162 1.19 7.37 11.97
C PRO A 162 0.77 5.97 12.40
N ALA A 163 1.64 5.30 13.15
CA ALA A 163 1.52 3.89 13.45
C ALA A 163 0.32 3.57 14.36
N ARG A 164 -0.62 2.77 13.83
CA ARG A 164 -1.32 1.71 14.58
C ARG A 164 -0.94 0.33 14.05
N VAL A 165 -0.83 0.19 12.73
CA VAL A 165 -0.43 -1.06 12.08
C VAL A 165 1.09 -1.14 11.95
N ALA A 166 1.73 -1.72 12.96
CA ALA A 166 3.14 -2.12 12.85
C ALA A 166 3.24 -3.30 11.88
N VAL A 167 3.61 -3.00 10.64
CA VAL A 167 4.16 -4.00 9.71
C VAL A 167 5.42 -4.54 10.39
N ARG A 168 5.38 -5.80 10.80
CA ARG A 168 6.56 -6.51 11.30
C ARG A 168 7.25 -7.21 10.15
#